data_AF-A0A966BCX2-F1
#
_entry.id   AF-A0A966BCX2-F1
#
_cell.length_a   1.000
_cell.length_b   1.000
_cell.length_c   1.000
_cell.angle_alpha   90.00
_cell.angle_beta   90.00
_cell.angle_gamma   90.00
#
_symmetry.space_group_name_H-M   'P 1'
#
loop_
_entity.id
_entity.type
_entity.pdbx_description
1 polymer ?
#
loop_
_entity_poly.entity_id
_entity_poly.type
_entity_poly.pdbx_seq_one_letter_code
_entity_poly.pdbx_strand_id
1 'polypeptide(L)' 'EADPAMLVDDQVEMPVQVNGKVRGRVVVAADADEATVVAAALVDANVALHIDGKEIRKTIVVPGRMVNLII' A
#
# COMPACT_ATOMS: atom_id res chain seq x y z
N GLU A 1 28.40 0.34 24.06
CA GLU A 1 28.46 -0.32 22.74
C GLU A 1 27.04 -0.31 22.20
N ALA A 2 26.80 0.32 21.06
CA ALA A 2 25.45 0.45 20.50
C ALA A 2 25.13 -0.82 19.71
N ASP A 3 24.04 -1.47 20.09
CA ASP A 3 23.57 -2.75 19.57
C ASP A 3 23.21 -2.62 18.07
N PRO A 4 23.78 -3.43 17.16
CA PRO A 4 23.45 -3.42 15.72
C PRO A 4 22.01 -3.89 15.42
N ALA A 5 21.24 -4.29 16.45
CA ALA A 5 19.84 -4.73 16.36
C ALA A 5 18.82 -3.58 16.22
N MET A 6 19.24 -2.32 16.22
CA MET A 6 18.41 -1.17 15.81
C MET A 6 18.30 -1.05 14.28
N LEU A 7 18.28 -2.18 13.55
CA LEU A 7 17.76 -2.25 12.19
C LEU A 7 16.24 -2.03 12.31
N VAL A 8 15.84 -0.78 12.53
CA VAL A 8 14.48 -0.35 12.26
C VAL A 8 14.36 -0.54 10.75
N ASP A 9 13.71 -1.61 10.31
CA ASP A 9 13.11 -1.63 8.98
C ASP A 9 12.20 -0.41 8.97
N ASP A 10 12.65 0.68 8.35
CA ASP A 10 11.88 1.91 8.29
C ASP A 10 10.53 1.55 7.65
N GLN A 11 9.45 1.69 8.40
CA GLN A 11 8.12 1.42 7.88
C GLN A 11 7.44 2.72 7.48
N VAL A 12 6.73 2.69 6.37
CA VAL A 12 5.94 3.81 5.86
C VAL A 12 4.47 3.43 5.81
N GLU A 13 3.63 4.31 6.35
CA GLU A 13 2.18 4.20 6.22
C GLU A 13 1.73 4.90 4.92
N MET A 14 1.20 4.11 4.00
CA MET A 14 0.75 4.57 2.69
C MET A 14 -0.78 4.52 2.58
N PRO A 15 -1.47 5.64 2.31
CA PRO A 15 -2.88 5.62 2.01
C PRO A 15 -3.16 4.87 0.70
N VAL A 16 -4.16 4.01 0.73
CA VAL A 16 -4.70 3.29 -0.43
C VAL A 16 -5.97 3.99 -0.90
N GLN A 17 -5.96 4.39 -2.16
CA GLN A 17 -7.07 5.04 -2.83
C GLN A 17 -7.72 4.10 -3.85
N VAL A 18 -9.03 4.25 -4.02
CA VAL A 18 -9.78 3.63 -5.11
C VAL A 18 -10.52 4.74 -5.85
N ASN A 19 -10.23 4.90 -7.14
CA ASN A 19 -10.71 6.04 -7.95
C ASN A 19 -10.52 7.40 -7.25
N GLY A 20 -9.35 7.61 -6.65
CA GLY A 20 -8.95 8.87 -6.00
C GLY A 20 -9.52 9.10 -4.59
N LYS A 21 -10.35 8.20 -4.06
CA LYS A 21 -10.87 8.28 -2.68
C LYS A 21 -10.10 7.33 -1.78
N VAL A 22 -9.60 7.81 -0.63
CA VAL A 22 -8.92 6.97 0.36
C VAL A 22 -9.89 5.93 0.93
N ARG A 23 -9.50 4.66 0.86
CA ARG A 23 -10.26 3.50 1.36
C ARG A 23 -9.53 2.73 2.45
N GLY A 24 -8.20 2.72 2.42
CA GLY A 24 -7.42 2.04 3.44
C GLY A 24 -6.09 2.70 3.65
N ARG A 25 -5.28 2.11 4.52
CA ARG A 25 -3.87 2.46 4.71
C ARG A 25 -3.11 1.18 4.94
N VAL A 26 -1.95 1.06 4.31
CA VAL A 26 -1.06 -0.08 4.46
C VAL A 26 0.24 0.38 5.05
N VAL A 27 0.81 -0.43 5.93
CA VAL A 27 2.14 -0.21 6.49
C VAL A 27 3.07 -1.22 5.82
N VAL A 28 4.08 -0.71 5.14
CA VAL A 28 5.06 -1.50 4.37
C VAL A 28 6.47 -1.01 4.72
N ALA A 29 7.50 -1.82 4.43
CA ALA A 29 8.87 -1.35 4.50
C ALA A 29 9.08 -0.15 3.55
N ALA A 30 9.93 0.80 3.92
CA ALA A 30 10.21 2.01 3.17
C ALA A 30 10.81 1.73 1.79
N ASP A 31 11.49 0.59 1.66
CA ASP A 31 12.07 0.05 0.43
C ASP A 31 11.21 -1.04 -0.23
N ALA A 32 9.98 -1.28 0.26
CA ALA A 32 9.08 -2.27 -0.31
C ALA A 32 8.83 -1.99 -1.80
N ASP A 33 8.92 -3.04 -2.61
CA ASP A 33 8.66 -2.96 -4.04
C ASP A 33 7.17 -2.74 -4.34
N GLU A 34 6.89 -2.28 -5.55
CA GLU A 34 5.52 -1.99 -5.99
C GLU A 34 4.58 -3.19 -5.80
N ALA A 35 5.05 -4.40 -6.11
CA ALA A 35 4.26 -5.62 -6.00
C ALA A 35 3.84 -5.89 -4.55
N THR A 36 4.75 -5.69 -3.59
CA THR A 36 4.48 -5.84 -2.15
C THR A 36 3.47 -4.82 -1.67
N VAL A 37 3.62 -3.55 -2.05
CA VAL A 37 2.66 -2.49 -1.66
C VAL A 37 1.28 -2.77 -2.24
N VAL A 38 1.19 -3.22 -3.49
CA VAL A 38 -0.08 -3.56 -4.14
C VAL A 38 -0.72 -4.79 -3.48
N ALA A 39 0.05 -5.83 -3.19
CA ALA A 39 -0.46 -7.01 -2.50
C ALA A 39 -1.05 -6.65 -1.12
N ALA A 40 -0.33 -5.82 -0.35
CA ALA A 40 -0.83 -5.31 0.92
C ALA A 40 -2.12 -4.49 0.76
N ALA A 41 -2.20 -3.66 -0.28
CA ALA A 41 -3.39 -2.85 -0.57
C ALA A 41 -4.61 -3.70 -0.95
N LEU A 42 -4.41 -4.81 -1.67
CA LEU A 42 -5.50 -5.69 -2.12
C LEU A 42 -6.10 -6.54 -1.00
N VAL A 43 -5.34 -6.82 0.07
CA VAL A 43 -5.82 -7.58 1.23
C VAL A 43 -6.48 -6.71 2.31
N ASP A 44 -6.41 -5.37 2.19
CA ASP A 44 -7.16 -4.46 3.06
C ASP A 44 -8.66 -4.67 2.86
N ALA A 45 -9.37 -4.97 3.94
CA ALA A 45 -10.77 -5.37 3.88
C ALA A 45 -11.67 -4.28 3.26
N ASN A 46 -11.39 -3.01 3.54
CA ASN A 46 -12.20 -1.93 2.98
C ASN A 46 -11.86 -1.69 1.51
N VAL A 47 -10.59 -1.79 1.11
CA VAL A 47 -10.18 -1.73 -0.29
C VAL A 47 -10.82 -2.86 -1.09
N ALA A 48 -10.75 -4.11 -0.59
CA ALA A 48 -11.35 -5.30 -1.20
C ALA A 48 -12.84 -5.09 -1.49
N LEU A 49 -13.61 -4.56 -0.53
CA LEU A 49 -15.04 -4.23 -0.72
C LEU A 49 -15.30 -3.23 -1.87
N HIS A 50 -14.37 -2.32 -2.13
CA HIS A 50 -14.55 -1.29 -3.16
C HIS A 50 -14.13 -1.74 -4.56
N ILE A 51 -13.26 -2.74 -4.65
CA ILE A 51 -12.78 -3.33 -5.91
C ILE A 51 -13.52 -4.64 -6.27
N ASP A 52 -14.30 -5.20 -5.35
CA ASP A 52 -15.04 -6.45 -5.58
C ASP A 52 -15.93 -6.37 -6.84
N GLY A 53 -15.85 -7.43 -7.66
CA GLY A 53 -16.53 -7.53 -8.94
C GLY A 53 -16.08 -6.54 -10.02
N LYS A 54 -14.97 -5.80 -9.83
CA LYS A 54 -14.47 -4.80 -10.78
C LYS A 54 -13.07 -5.13 -11.28
N GLU A 55 -12.81 -4.75 -12.52
CA GLU A 55 -11.50 -4.90 -13.14
C GLU A 55 -10.61 -3.70 -12.75
N ILE A 56 -9.41 -3.96 -12.24
CA ILE A 56 -8.42 -2.91 -11.99
C ILE A 56 -7.78 -2.54 -13.34
N ARG A 57 -8.17 -1.38 -13.88
CA ARG A 57 -7.70 -0.85 -15.16
C ARG A 57 -6.27 -0.32 -15.10
N LYS A 58 -5.89 0.23 -13.95
CA LYS A 58 -4.57 0.83 -13.73
C LYS A 58 -4.24 0.92 -12.25
N THR A 59 -3.02 0.56 -11.92
CA THR A 59 -2.45 0.76 -10.58
C THR A 59 -1.43 1.88 -10.66
N ILE A 60 -1.47 2.79 -9.68
CA ILE A 60 -0.49 3.87 -9.55
C ILE A 60 0.10 3.78 -8.16
N VAL A 61 1.39 3.48 -8.08
CA VAL A 61 2.15 3.49 -6.83
C VAL A 61 3.10 4.68 -6.85
N VAL A 62 3.05 5.47 -5.78
CA VAL A 62 4.04 6.50 -5.50
C VAL A 62 4.75 6.06 -4.21
N PRO A 63 5.99 5.52 -4.31
CA PRO A 63 6.71 4.96 -3.17
C PRO A 63 6.75 5.91 -1.98
N GLY A 64 6.47 5.38 -0.78
CA GLY A 64 6.42 6.14 0.46
C GLY A 64 5.30 7.19 0.56
N ARG A 65 4.42 7.30 -0.45
CA ARG A 65 3.39 8.35 -0.49
C ARG A 65 1.96 7.82 -0.62
N MET A 66 1.65 6.94 -1.58
CA MET A 66 0.29 6.41 -1.78
C MET A 66 0.24 5.27 -2.80
N VAL A 67 -0.87 4.51 -2.76
CA VAL A 67 -1.33 3.64 -3.84
C VAL A 67 -2.70 4.10 -4.31
N ASN A 68 -2.96 4.10 -5.62
CA ASN A 68 -4.30 4.33 -6.18
C ASN A 68 -4.65 3.22 -7.18
N LEU A 69 -5.74 2.52 -6.89
CA LEU A 69 -6.34 1.50 -7.73
C LEU A 69 -7.46 2.14 -8.57
N ILE A 70 -7.27 2.16 -9.88
CA ILE A 70 -8.27 2.63 -10.84
C ILE A 70 -9.07 1.42 -11.29
N ILE A 71 -10.36 1.41 -10.96
CA ILE A 71 -11.38 0.42 -11.34
C ILE A 71 -12.31 1.00 -12.41
#